data_AF-A0A2V2ZW65-F1
#
_entry.id   AF-A0A2V2ZW65-F1
#
_cell.length_a   1.000
_cell.length_b   1.000
_cell.length_c   1.000
_cell.angle_alpha   90.00
_cell.angle_beta   90.00
_cell.angle_gamma   90.00
#
_symmetry.space_group_name_H-M   'P 1'
#
loop_
_entity.id
_entity.type
_entity.pdbx_description
1 polymer ?
#
loop_
_entity_poly.entity_id
_entity_poly.type
_entity_poly.pdbx_seq_one_letter_code
_entity_poly.pdbx_strand_id
1 'polypeptide(L)'
;MKHTKLLLLIALAVLLAAGGWVYKYVTNETYEGMSIIPEDHEDIPLFNGLEPRRNEYVIEGNQWEDIYTFYMKELPGKGWKLRHKGSAMDDNDPANDWGGFMSTWTKDGFEGELSLSAGYFQAENVTEVKFDQHIPPKITSWIDKPPARVCVYAKPSEENCTTIEDKNIDNIVHFIDEIAYDTSQFEQQKQYGIIEFLNDSGETYFSVKVHYSKEGQILFLESEKGEKEMKPEGEFFEWTKLEHLIK
;
A
#
# COMPACT_ATOMS: atom_id res chain seq x y z
N MET A 1 59.97 2.48 -0.95
CA MET A 1 59.11 3.36 -1.79
C MET A 1 57.88 2.68 -2.39
N LYS A 2 57.93 1.44 -2.92
CA LYS A 2 56.74 0.74 -3.45
C LYS A 2 55.72 0.34 -2.37
N HIS A 3 56.18 -0.20 -1.24
CA HIS A 3 55.30 -0.66 -0.15
C HIS A 3 54.54 0.48 0.54
N THR A 4 55.15 1.65 0.70
CA THR A 4 54.53 2.83 1.32
C THR A 4 53.40 3.42 0.46
N LYS A 5 53.56 3.44 -0.87
CA LYS A 5 52.50 3.85 -1.80
C LYS A 5 51.33 2.85 -1.84
N LEU A 6 51.64 1.55 -1.75
CA LEU A 6 50.62 0.50 -1.67
C LEU A 6 49.80 0.58 -0.36
N LEU A 7 50.46 0.82 0.77
CA LEU A 7 49.79 1.02 2.06
C LEU A 7 48.87 2.25 2.05
N LEU A 8 49.29 3.36 1.43
CA LEU A 8 48.46 4.55 1.27
C LEU A 8 47.22 4.30 0.40
N LEU A 9 47.36 3.55 -0.70
CA LEU A 9 46.23 3.18 -1.55
C LEU A 9 45.23 2.27 -0.83
N ILE A 10 45.72 1.31 -0.05
CA ILE A 10 44.86 0.43 0.77
C ILE A 10 44.14 1.27 1.83
N ALA A 11 44.85 2.16 2.54
CA ALA A 11 44.23 3.02 3.54
C ALA A 11 43.15 3.92 2.94
N LEU A 12 43.39 4.49 1.75
CA LEU A 12 42.40 5.30 1.04
C LEU A 12 41.19 4.46 0.61
N ALA A 13 41.39 3.24 0.10
CA ALA A 13 40.31 2.34 -0.28
C ALA A 13 39.46 1.94 0.94
N VAL A 14 40.10 1.65 2.08
CA VAL A 14 39.39 1.33 3.34
C VAL A 14 38.61 2.54 3.85
N LEU A 15 39.16 3.76 3.77
CA LEU A 15 38.45 4.99 4.14
C LEU A 15 37.23 5.25 3.25
N LEU A 16 37.35 5.04 1.93
CA LEU A 16 36.23 5.17 1.00
C LEU A 16 35.15 4.11 1.26
N ALA A 17 35.55 2.86 1.51
CA ALA A 17 34.62 1.78 1.82
C ALA A 17 33.90 2.00 3.16
N ALA A 18 34.64 2.40 4.21
CA ALA A 18 34.07 2.73 5.51
C ALA A 18 33.15 3.96 5.43
N GLY A 19 33.57 5.00 4.71
CA GLY A 19 32.76 6.19 4.47
C GLY A 19 31.47 5.88 3.71
N GLY A 20 31.54 5.07 2.66
CA GLY A 20 30.36 4.61 1.92
C GLY A 20 29.42 3.73 2.75
N TRP A 21 29.97 2.86 3.61
CA TRP A 21 29.17 2.03 4.52
C TRP A 21 28.47 2.85 5.60
N VAL A 22 29.19 3.77 6.25
CA VAL A 22 28.62 4.68 7.26
C VAL A 22 27.56 5.58 6.62
N TYR A 23 27.83 6.14 5.44
CA TYR A 23 26.86 6.94 4.71
C TYR A 23 25.57 6.16 4.47
N LYS A 24 25.67 4.94 3.90
CA LYS A 24 24.50 4.08 3.66
C LYS A 24 23.76 3.71 4.95
N TYR A 25 24.49 3.44 6.03
CA TYR A 25 23.89 3.07 7.32
C TYR A 25 23.07 4.23 7.90
N VAL A 26 23.66 5.43 7.95
CA VAL A 26 22.98 6.63 8.48
C VAL A 26 21.79 7.00 7.62
N THR A 27 21.92 7.01 6.29
CA THR A 27 20.78 7.32 5.40
C THR A 27 19.66 6.30 5.55
N ASN A 28 19.98 5.01 5.70
CA ASN A 28 18.97 3.98 5.88
C ASN A 28 18.20 4.13 7.19
N GLU A 29 18.87 4.52 8.29
CA GLU A 29 18.17 4.78 9.57
C GLU A 29 17.37 6.09 9.54
N THR A 30 17.87 7.13 8.87
CA THR A 30 17.21 8.44 8.78
C THR A 30 15.87 8.39 8.05
N TYR A 31 15.75 7.55 7.02
CA TYR A 31 14.54 7.45 6.19
C TYR A 31 13.76 6.15 6.40
N GLU A 32 14.04 5.42 7.49
CA GLU A 32 13.42 4.12 7.76
C GLU A 32 11.90 4.23 7.96
N GLY A 33 11.14 3.71 7.00
CA GLY A 33 9.68 3.73 7.04
C GLY A 33 9.05 4.85 6.21
N MET A 34 9.86 5.67 5.54
CA MET A 34 9.36 6.60 4.52
C MET A 34 9.20 5.86 3.18
N SER A 35 8.03 6.03 2.55
CA SER A 35 7.81 5.53 1.19
C SER A 35 8.26 6.53 0.12
N ILE A 36 8.37 7.82 0.47
CA ILE A 36 8.89 8.89 -0.40
C ILE A 36 9.94 9.71 0.35
N ILE A 37 11.10 9.91 -0.28
CA ILE A 37 12.17 10.80 0.17
C ILE A 37 12.23 11.96 -0.83
N PRO A 38 11.66 13.15 -0.56
CA PRO A 38 11.57 14.26 -1.51
C PRO A 38 12.91 14.61 -2.19
N GLU A 39 14.03 14.49 -1.50
CA GLU A 39 15.39 14.74 -1.99
C GLU A 39 15.79 13.84 -3.18
N ASP A 40 15.20 12.65 -3.29
CA ASP A 40 15.42 11.71 -4.39
C ASP A 40 14.51 12.02 -5.61
N HIS A 41 13.62 13.00 -5.50
CA HIS A 41 12.61 13.35 -6.51
C HIS A 41 12.72 14.83 -6.95
N GLU A 42 13.12 15.07 -8.21
CA GLU A 42 13.21 16.44 -8.76
C GLU A 42 11.86 17.20 -8.82
N ASP A 43 10.76 16.45 -8.72
CA ASP A 43 9.40 16.93 -8.86
C ASP A 43 8.60 16.97 -7.55
N ILE A 44 9.18 16.56 -6.43
CA ILE A 44 8.60 16.68 -5.09
C ILE A 44 9.49 17.66 -4.30
N PRO A 45 9.15 18.96 -4.27
CA PRO A 45 9.99 19.96 -3.62
C PRO A 45 9.96 19.81 -2.10
N LEU A 46 11.09 19.92 -1.41
CA LEU A 46 11.13 19.93 0.05
C LEU A 46 10.93 21.36 0.59
N PHE A 47 9.98 21.55 1.52
CA PHE A 47 9.82 22.81 2.23
C PHE A 47 11.08 23.14 3.06
N ASN A 48 11.58 24.37 2.93
CA ASN A 48 12.84 24.75 3.57
C ASN A 48 12.77 24.68 5.09
N GLY A 49 13.75 24.04 5.71
CA GLY A 49 13.82 23.84 7.16
C GLY A 49 13.15 22.56 7.66
N LEU A 50 12.52 21.77 6.78
CA LEU A 50 12.16 20.40 7.12
C LEU A 50 13.42 19.54 7.24
N GLU A 51 13.57 18.88 8.39
CA GLU A 51 14.65 17.94 8.67
C GLU A 51 14.07 16.52 8.79
N PRO A 52 14.69 15.51 8.17
CA PRO A 52 14.20 14.14 8.26
C PRO A 52 14.44 13.56 9.67
N ARG A 53 13.41 12.92 10.20
CA ARG A 53 13.44 11.95 11.30
C ARG A 53 12.98 10.59 10.75
N ARG A 54 13.35 9.50 11.40
CA ARG A 54 13.14 8.09 10.97
C ARG A 54 11.96 7.87 10.00
N ASN A 55 10.75 8.29 10.35
CA ASN A 55 9.50 8.05 9.61
C ASN A 55 8.77 9.33 9.11
N GLU A 56 9.31 10.53 9.32
CA GLU A 56 8.66 11.81 8.96
C GLU A 56 9.67 12.96 8.87
N TYR A 57 9.27 14.09 8.29
CA TYR A 57 10.03 15.32 8.36
C TYR A 57 9.48 16.21 9.47
N VAL A 58 10.35 16.98 10.13
CA VAL A 58 9.93 17.91 11.17
C VAL A 58 10.48 19.31 10.94
N ILE A 59 9.77 20.31 11.43
CA ILE A 59 10.26 21.68 11.56
C ILE A 59 9.79 22.27 12.90
N GLU A 60 10.61 23.11 13.52
CA GLU A 60 10.25 23.76 14.79
C GLU A 60 9.08 24.74 14.63
N GLY A 61 8.18 24.69 15.60
CA GLY A 61 7.02 25.56 15.71
C GLY A 61 5.82 25.09 14.90
N ASN A 62 4.76 25.89 14.99
CA ASN A 62 3.53 25.71 14.24
C ASN A 62 3.69 26.34 12.84
N GLN A 63 3.99 25.51 11.84
CA GLN A 63 4.32 25.92 10.46
C GLN A 63 3.38 25.27 9.44
N TRP A 64 2.38 24.50 9.86
CA TRP A 64 1.60 23.64 8.95
C TRP A 64 0.86 24.45 7.86
N GLU A 65 0.44 25.69 8.14
CA GLU A 65 -0.22 26.58 7.18
C GLU A 65 0.72 27.04 6.05
N ASP A 66 1.96 27.38 6.40
CA ASP A 66 2.99 27.78 5.44
C ASP A 66 3.39 26.59 4.56
N ILE A 67 3.51 25.42 5.16
CA ILE A 67 3.79 24.14 4.47
C ILE A 67 2.64 23.80 3.51
N TYR A 68 1.39 23.91 3.96
CA TYR A 68 0.21 23.73 3.10
C TYR A 68 0.26 24.67 1.91
N THR A 69 0.48 25.96 2.16
CA THR A 69 0.51 27.01 1.12
C THR A 69 1.61 26.75 0.10
N PHE A 70 2.78 26.32 0.55
CA PHE A 70 3.90 25.95 -0.30
C PHE A 70 3.55 24.80 -1.25
N TYR A 71 3.03 23.68 -0.73
CA TYR A 71 2.72 22.52 -1.57
C TYR A 71 1.56 22.78 -2.54
N MET A 72 0.54 23.51 -2.11
CA MET A 72 -0.57 23.92 -2.99
C MET A 72 -0.12 24.79 -4.16
N LYS A 73 1.01 25.49 -4.02
CA LYS A 73 1.60 26.34 -5.06
C LYS A 73 2.61 25.61 -5.93
N GLU A 74 3.56 24.88 -5.33
CA GLU A 74 4.72 24.34 -6.04
C GLU A 74 4.39 23.05 -6.81
N LEU A 75 3.58 22.15 -6.23
CA LEU A 75 3.27 20.85 -6.85
C LEU A 75 2.57 20.99 -8.23
N PRO A 76 1.58 21.88 -8.41
CA PRO A 76 1.00 22.12 -9.74
C PRO A 76 2.02 22.55 -10.79
N GLY A 77 2.99 23.39 -10.39
CA GLY A 77 4.09 23.84 -11.26
C GLY A 77 5.03 22.71 -11.71
N LYS A 78 5.04 21.59 -10.97
CA LYS A 78 5.80 20.37 -11.26
C LYS A 78 4.98 19.28 -11.96
N GLY A 79 3.74 19.60 -12.37
CA GLY A 79 2.86 18.71 -13.13
C GLY A 79 1.95 17.82 -12.27
N TRP A 80 1.94 18.01 -10.95
CA TRP A 80 1.03 17.29 -10.06
C TRP A 80 -0.39 17.85 -10.15
N LYS A 81 -1.38 16.95 -10.12
CA LYS A 81 -2.80 17.26 -10.12
C LYS A 81 -3.40 16.88 -8.78
N LEU A 82 -3.98 17.88 -8.09
CA LEU A 82 -4.66 17.67 -6.81
C LEU A 82 -5.88 16.76 -7.01
N ARG A 83 -6.01 15.72 -6.20
CA ARG A 83 -7.13 14.79 -6.18
C ARG A 83 -8.05 15.04 -4.99
N HIS A 84 -7.45 15.14 -3.82
CA HIS A 84 -8.16 15.38 -2.58
C HIS A 84 -7.37 16.33 -1.68
N LYS A 85 -8.08 17.09 -0.85
CA LYS A 85 -7.49 17.85 0.26
C LYS A 85 -8.47 17.92 1.43
N GLY A 86 -7.91 17.97 2.62
CA GLY A 86 -8.59 18.34 3.87
C GLY A 86 -7.66 19.17 4.73
N SER A 87 -8.19 20.15 5.45
CA SER A 87 -7.38 21.03 6.29
C SER A 87 -8.18 21.53 7.48
N ALA A 88 -7.48 21.76 8.60
CA ALA A 88 -8.01 22.46 9.75
C ALA A 88 -8.48 23.89 9.41
N MET A 89 -7.98 24.51 8.32
CA MET A 89 -8.48 25.80 7.83
C MET A 89 -9.96 25.75 7.41
N ASP A 90 -10.45 24.58 7.01
CA ASP A 90 -11.83 24.39 6.57
C ASP A 90 -12.75 23.99 7.76
N ASP A 91 -12.20 23.84 8.96
CA ASP A 91 -12.94 23.46 10.17
C ASP A 91 -13.45 24.71 10.90
N ASN A 92 -14.78 24.80 11.01
CA ASN A 92 -15.44 25.91 11.70
C ASN A 92 -15.87 25.54 13.13
N ASP A 93 -15.54 24.35 13.62
CA ASP A 93 -15.84 23.95 14.99
C ASP A 93 -14.86 24.64 15.96
N PRO A 94 -15.31 25.60 16.78
CA PRO A 94 -14.44 26.28 17.73
C PRO A 94 -13.90 25.37 18.85
N ALA A 95 -14.43 24.14 18.99
CA ALA A 95 -13.92 23.14 19.92
C ALA A 95 -12.79 22.29 19.33
N ASN A 96 -12.54 22.38 18.02
CA ASN A 96 -11.50 21.60 17.35
C ASN A 96 -10.25 22.49 17.18
N ASP A 97 -9.20 22.19 17.95
CA ASP A 97 -7.96 22.97 18.04
C ASP A 97 -6.78 22.30 17.31
N TRP A 98 -7.07 21.30 16.49
CA TRP A 98 -6.05 20.62 15.69
C TRP A 98 -5.52 21.54 14.59
N GLY A 99 -4.21 21.48 14.36
CA GLY A 99 -3.54 22.20 13.27
C GLY A 99 -2.96 21.19 12.29
N GLY A 100 -3.39 21.24 11.03
CA GLY A 100 -2.85 20.34 10.02
C GLY A 100 -3.62 20.30 8.71
N PHE A 101 -3.10 19.48 7.80
CA PHE A 101 -3.74 19.18 6.52
C PHE A 101 -3.36 17.81 6.01
N MET A 102 -4.15 17.33 5.06
CA MET A 102 -3.83 16.20 4.20
C MET A 102 -4.18 16.54 2.76
N SER A 103 -3.40 16.02 1.82
CA SER A 103 -3.66 16.18 0.38
C SER A 103 -3.15 14.98 -0.39
N THR A 104 -3.84 14.64 -1.48
CA THR A 104 -3.40 13.58 -2.40
C THR A 104 -3.27 14.12 -3.82
N TRP A 105 -2.23 13.66 -4.50
CA TRP A 105 -1.79 14.18 -5.78
C TRP A 105 -1.46 13.06 -6.76
N THR A 106 -1.73 13.30 -8.03
CA THR A 106 -1.41 12.38 -9.14
C THR A 106 -0.53 13.07 -10.16
N LYS A 107 0.34 12.32 -10.82
CA LYS A 107 1.18 12.83 -11.89
C LYS A 107 1.41 11.77 -12.96
N ASP A 108 1.40 12.19 -14.22
CA ASP A 108 1.65 11.30 -15.35
C ASP A 108 3.08 10.74 -15.24
N GLY A 109 3.22 9.41 -15.24
CA GLY A 109 4.52 8.73 -15.10
C GLY A 109 4.96 8.46 -13.65
N PHE A 110 4.19 8.92 -12.65
CA PHE A 110 4.37 8.51 -11.26
C PHE A 110 3.44 7.32 -10.95
N GLU A 111 3.94 6.29 -10.29
CA GLU A 111 3.13 5.12 -9.93
C GLU A 111 2.29 5.43 -8.68
N GLY A 112 0.96 5.33 -8.77
CA GLY A 112 0.06 5.63 -7.66
C GLY A 112 -0.16 7.13 -7.43
N GLU A 113 -0.29 7.50 -6.16
CA GLU A 113 -0.59 8.86 -5.68
C GLU A 113 0.44 9.28 -4.62
N LEU A 114 0.82 10.56 -4.65
CA LEU A 114 1.54 11.19 -3.55
C LEU A 114 0.53 11.68 -2.52
N SER A 115 0.58 11.11 -1.33
CA SER A 115 -0.12 11.59 -0.14
C SER A 115 0.83 12.47 0.67
N LEU A 116 0.35 13.64 1.07
CA LEU A 116 1.11 14.59 1.86
C LEU A 116 0.26 15.05 3.04
N SER A 117 0.73 14.80 4.25
CA SER A 117 0.07 15.21 5.48
C SER A 117 1.01 16.01 6.35
N ALA A 118 0.46 16.99 7.06
CA ALA A 118 1.19 17.72 8.09
C ALA A 118 0.32 17.97 9.31
N GLY A 119 0.92 17.96 10.49
CA GLY A 119 0.24 18.22 11.75
C GLY A 119 1.16 18.93 12.74
N TYR A 120 0.62 19.89 13.48
CA TYR A 120 1.35 20.55 14.56
C TYR A 120 1.24 19.74 15.86
N PHE A 121 2.38 19.23 16.33
CA PHE A 121 2.49 18.49 17.56
C PHE A 121 2.91 19.41 18.72
N GLN A 122 1.91 19.92 19.44
CA GLN A 122 2.10 20.90 20.52
C GLN A 122 3.07 20.46 21.62
N ALA A 123 3.10 19.16 21.94
CA ALA A 123 3.91 18.63 23.03
C ALA A 123 5.43 18.80 22.77
N GLU A 124 5.84 18.73 21.51
CA GLU A 124 7.24 18.91 21.10
C GLU A 124 7.51 20.28 20.45
N ASN A 125 6.46 21.09 20.26
CA ASN A 125 6.53 22.36 19.52
C ASN A 125 7.16 22.16 18.13
N VAL A 126 6.69 21.16 17.39
CA VAL A 126 7.13 20.86 16.01
C VAL A 126 5.94 20.64 15.10
N THR A 127 6.11 20.92 13.82
CA THR A 127 5.21 20.44 12.77
C THR A 127 5.83 19.22 12.10
N GLU A 128 5.09 18.11 12.11
CA GLU A 128 5.45 16.86 11.44
C GLU A 128 4.86 16.87 10.03
N VAL A 129 5.60 16.34 9.06
CA VAL A 129 5.20 16.23 7.64
C VAL A 129 5.54 14.83 7.12
N LYS A 130 4.57 14.18 6.49
CA LYS A 130 4.75 12.86 5.87
C LYS A 130 4.50 12.92 4.38
N PHE A 131 5.33 12.17 3.65
CA PHE A 131 5.21 11.95 2.22
C PHE A 131 5.05 10.46 2.02
N ASP A 132 3.90 10.07 1.50
CA ASP A 132 3.58 8.69 1.26
C ASP A 132 3.21 8.43 -0.19
N GLN A 133 3.70 7.30 -0.73
CA GLN A 133 3.22 6.76 -1.97
C GLN A 133 2.07 5.79 -1.67
N HIS A 134 0.86 6.16 -2.08
CA HIS A 134 -0.28 5.27 -2.04
C HIS A 134 -0.55 4.75 -3.45
N ILE A 135 -0.48 3.43 -3.67
CA ILE A 135 -0.92 2.83 -4.93
C ILE A 135 -2.39 2.46 -4.75
N PRO A 136 -3.33 3.17 -5.39
CA PRO A 136 -4.73 2.81 -5.26
C PRO A 136 -4.94 1.40 -5.79
N PRO A 137 -5.65 0.55 -5.04
CA PRO A 137 -6.01 -0.78 -5.53
C PRO A 137 -6.85 -0.66 -6.80
N LYS A 138 -6.73 -1.63 -7.70
CA LYS A 138 -7.42 -1.62 -9.00
C LYS A 138 -8.61 -2.56 -8.94
N ILE A 139 -9.72 -2.15 -9.56
CA ILE A 139 -10.79 -3.09 -9.91
C ILE A 139 -10.20 -4.05 -10.93
N THR A 140 -10.21 -5.33 -10.59
CA THR A 140 -9.66 -6.39 -11.43
C THR A 140 -10.77 -7.38 -11.71
N SER A 141 -11.42 -7.29 -12.87
CA SER A 141 -12.46 -8.28 -13.22
C SER A 141 -11.79 -9.57 -13.70
N TRP A 142 -12.08 -10.68 -13.03
CA TRP A 142 -11.65 -12.02 -13.41
C TRP A 142 -12.80 -12.84 -14.00
N ILE A 143 -14.06 -12.51 -13.70
CA ILE A 143 -15.20 -13.33 -14.10
C ILE A 143 -15.95 -12.64 -15.25
N ASP A 144 -15.59 -13.01 -16.48
CA ASP A 144 -16.10 -12.34 -17.68
C ASP A 144 -17.56 -12.69 -18.03
N LYS A 145 -18.10 -13.75 -17.41
CA LYS A 145 -19.46 -14.25 -17.63
C LYS A 145 -20.07 -14.72 -16.32
N PRO A 146 -21.37 -14.46 -16.06
CA PRO A 146 -22.05 -15.00 -14.88
C PRO A 146 -22.01 -16.53 -14.89
N PRO A 147 -21.59 -17.17 -13.79
CA PRO A 147 -21.65 -18.63 -13.66
C PRO A 147 -23.11 -19.07 -13.51
N ALA A 148 -23.42 -20.28 -14.01
CA ALA A 148 -24.71 -20.90 -13.74
C ALA A 148 -24.77 -21.46 -12.32
N ARG A 149 -23.63 -21.99 -11.85
CA ARG A 149 -23.45 -22.60 -10.53
C ARG A 149 -22.04 -22.36 -10.03
N VAL A 150 -21.89 -22.34 -8.70
CA VAL A 150 -20.58 -22.28 -8.04
C VAL A 150 -20.43 -23.50 -7.14
N CYS A 151 -19.24 -24.10 -7.16
CA CYS A 151 -18.92 -25.34 -6.46
C CYS A 151 -17.73 -25.06 -5.55
N VAL A 152 -17.95 -25.11 -4.23
CA VAL A 152 -16.91 -24.75 -3.24
C VAL A 152 -16.40 -25.98 -2.51
N TYR A 153 -15.08 -26.15 -2.54
CA TYR A 153 -14.34 -27.19 -1.83
C TYR A 153 -13.67 -26.56 -0.63
N ALA A 154 -13.93 -27.08 0.58
CA ALA A 154 -13.32 -26.55 1.79
C ALA A 154 -11.81 -26.87 1.84
N LYS A 155 -11.40 -27.95 1.17
CA LYS A 155 -10.02 -28.40 1.03
C LYS A 155 -9.73 -28.95 -0.36
N PRO A 156 -8.46 -28.93 -0.81
CA PRO A 156 -8.11 -29.37 -2.17
C PRO A 156 -8.32 -30.86 -2.43
N SER A 157 -8.32 -31.66 -1.36
CA SER A 157 -8.47 -33.12 -1.43
C SER A 157 -9.93 -33.59 -1.33
N GLU A 158 -10.88 -32.68 -1.30
CA GLU A 158 -12.29 -33.00 -1.07
C GLU A 158 -12.95 -33.43 -2.38
N GLU A 159 -13.63 -34.58 -2.40
CA GLU A 159 -14.26 -35.11 -3.62
C GLU A 159 -15.61 -34.45 -3.92
N ASN A 160 -16.33 -34.02 -2.88
CA ASN A 160 -17.64 -33.40 -2.99
C ASN A 160 -17.52 -31.91 -2.67
N CYS A 161 -18.13 -31.06 -3.50
CA CYS A 161 -18.24 -29.65 -3.20
C CYS A 161 -19.58 -29.30 -2.57
N THR A 162 -19.61 -28.13 -1.94
CA THR A 162 -20.84 -27.45 -1.58
C THR A 162 -21.28 -26.61 -2.77
N THR A 163 -22.40 -26.97 -3.39
CA THR A 163 -22.97 -26.19 -4.49
C THR A 163 -23.71 -24.96 -3.97
N ILE A 164 -23.46 -23.81 -4.59
CA ILE A 164 -24.16 -22.56 -4.38
C ILE A 164 -24.99 -22.28 -5.64
N GLU A 165 -26.31 -22.14 -5.48
CA GLU A 165 -27.27 -22.05 -6.59
C GLU A 165 -28.19 -20.81 -6.54
N ASP A 166 -27.92 -19.86 -5.63
CA ASP A 166 -28.80 -18.72 -5.33
C ASP A 166 -28.08 -17.36 -5.44
N LYS A 167 -28.74 -16.27 -4.99
CA LYS A 167 -28.24 -14.88 -4.89
C LYS A 167 -26.80 -14.71 -4.36
N ASN A 168 -26.28 -15.70 -3.65
CA ASN A 168 -24.91 -15.70 -3.16
C ASN A 168 -23.89 -15.80 -4.30
N ILE A 169 -24.25 -16.37 -5.46
CA ILE A 169 -23.40 -16.41 -6.65
C ILE A 169 -23.01 -14.98 -7.06
N ASP A 170 -23.99 -14.09 -7.22
CA ASP A 170 -23.74 -12.71 -7.63
C ASP A 170 -22.85 -11.98 -6.63
N ASN A 171 -23.07 -12.20 -5.33
CA ASN A 171 -22.25 -11.62 -4.28
C ASN A 171 -20.80 -12.14 -4.31
N ILE A 172 -20.59 -13.44 -4.53
CA ILE A 172 -19.26 -14.04 -4.64
C ILE A 172 -18.53 -13.50 -5.87
N VAL A 173 -19.23 -13.41 -7.01
CA VAL A 173 -18.67 -12.86 -8.25
C VAL A 173 -18.28 -11.40 -8.06
N HIS A 174 -19.19 -10.59 -7.49
CA HIS A 174 -18.93 -9.18 -7.20
C HIS A 174 -17.71 -9.02 -6.30
N PHE A 175 -17.64 -9.78 -5.20
CA PHE A 175 -16.52 -9.74 -4.28
C PHE A 175 -15.20 -10.12 -4.96
N ILE A 176 -15.17 -11.17 -5.78
CA ILE A 176 -13.92 -11.59 -6.45
C ILE A 176 -13.47 -10.56 -7.50
N ASP A 177 -14.41 -9.87 -8.15
CA ASP A 177 -14.15 -8.84 -9.16
C ASP A 177 -13.99 -7.42 -8.58
N GLU A 178 -14.04 -7.27 -7.26
CA GLU A 178 -13.89 -5.99 -6.57
C GLU A 178 -12.46 -5.42 -6.64
N ILE A 179 -12.33 -4.22 -6.06
CA ILE A 179 -11.07 -3.54 -5.83
C ILE A 179 -10.12 -4.44 -5.04
N ALA A 180 -8.97 -4.76 -5.61
CA ALA A 180 -7.94 -5.56 -4.97
C ALA A 180 -6.55 -4.96 -5.20
N TYR A 181 -5.60 -5.37 -4.36
CA TYR A 181 -4.18 -5.10 -4.59
C TYR A 181 -3.58 -6.26 -5.37
N ASP A 182 -2.86 -5.96 -6.45
CA ASP A 182 -2.01 -6.95 -7.10
C ASP A 182 -0.86 -7.28 -6.14
N THR A 183 -0.65 -8.56 -5.84
CA THR A 183 0.45 -8.99 -4.97
C THR A 183 1.34 -10.00 -5.68
N SER A 184 2.65 -9.92 -5.43
CA SER A 184 3.64 -10.90 -5.87
C SER A 184 4.31 -11.61 -4.69
N GLN A 185 3.83 -11.36 -3.46
CA GLN A 185 4.41 -11.88 -2.21
C GLN A 185 3.50 -12.90 -1.54
N PHE A 186 2.80 -13.71 -2.34
CA PHE A 186 2.02 -14.79 -1.79
C PHE A 186 2.93 -15.93 -1.31
N GLU A 187 3.16 -16.02 0.01
CA GLU A 187 3.68 -17.25 0.58
C GLU A 187 2.57 -18.31 0.56
N GLN A 188 2.77 -19.36 -0.25
CA GLN A 188 1.80 -20.44 -0.43
C GLN A 188 1.33 -21.00 0.92
N GLN A 189 0.09 -20.64 1.29
CA GLN A 189 -0.53 -21.13 2.50
C GLN A 189 -0.93 -22.60 2.32
N LYS A 190 -0.57 -23.45 3.27
CA LYS A 190 -0.87 -24.90 3.24
C LYS A 190 -2.36 -25.21 3.31
N GLN A 191 -3.18 -24.29 3.81
CA GLN A 191 -4.63 -24.45 3.93
C GLN A 191 -5.32 -23.45 3.01
N TYR A 192 -6.20 -23.97 2.14
CA TYR A 192 -6.98 -23.18 1.21
C TYR A 192 -8.27 -23.89 0.83
N GLY A 193 -9.28 -23.08 0.50
CA GLY A 193 -10.48 -23.52 -0.19
C GLY A 193 -10.35 -23.31 -1.69
N ILE A 194 -11.20 -23.96 -2.47
CA ILE A 194 -11.28 -23.79 -3.93
C ILE A 194 -12.72 -23.43 -4.28
N ILE A 195 -12.89 -22.38 -5.06
CA ILE A 195 -14.17 -21.98 -5.64
C ILE A 195 -14.09 -22.23 -7.14
N GLU A 196 -14.92 -23.14 -7.64
CA GLU A 196 -15.07 -23.41 -9.06
C GLU A 196 -16.34 -22.78 -9.61
N PHE A 197 -16.22 -22.15 -10.78
CA PHE A 197 -17.28 -21.48 -11.51
C PHE A 197 -17.68 -22.36 -12.70
N LEU A 198 -18.95 -22.78 -12.73
CA LEU A 198 -19.46 -23.74 -13.69
C LEU A 198 -20.42 -23.07 -14.68
N ASN A 199 -20.35 -23.51 -15.94
CA ASN A 199 -21.30 -23.10 -16.98
C ASN A 199 -22.64 -23.89 -16.88
N ASP A 200 -23.60 -23.58 -17.75
CA ASP A 200 -24.90 -24.26 -17.81
C ASP A 200 -24.79 -25.78 -18.04
N SER A 201 -23.71 -26.24 -18.68
CA SER A 201 -23.45 -27.66 -18.92
C SER A 201 -22.80 -28.37 -17.72
N GLY A 202 -22.43 -27.62 -16.68
CA GLY A 202 -21.76 -28.15 -15.49
C GLY A 202 -20.26 -28.35 -15.65
N GLU A 203 -19.64 -27.70 -16.63
CA GLU A 203 -18.17 -27.71 -16.79
C GLU A 203 -17.57 -26.49 -16.09
N THR A 204 -16.51 -26.71 -15.32
CA THR A 204 -15.72 -25.64 -14.70
C THR A 204 -14.98 -24.83 -15.77
N TYR A 205 -15.21 -23.52 -15.81
CA TYR A 205 -14.53 -22.61 -16.73
C TYR A 205 -13.56 -21.65 -16.03
N PHE A 206 -13.67 -21.51 -14.72
CA PHE A 206 -12.79 -20.67 -13.92
C PHE A 206 -12.69 -21.21 -12.50
N SER A 207 -11.51 -21.08 -11.88
CA SER A 207 -11.26 -21.55 -10.51
C SER A 207 -10.44 -20.54 -9.73
N VAL A 208 -10.81 -20.32 -8.47
CA VAL A 208 -10.10 -19.45 -7.55
C VAL A 208 -9.74 -20.23 -6.29
N LYS A 209 -8.46 -20.22 -5.92
CA LYS A 209 -8.04 -20.66 -4.59
C LYS A 209 -8.17 -19.52 -3.61
N VAL A 210 -8.67 -19.83 -2.42
CA VAL A 210 -8.93 -18.86 -1.36
C VAL A 210 -8.05 -19.20 -0.16
N HIS A 211 -7.17 -18.27 0.19
CA HIS A 211 -6.25 -18.40 1.31
C HIS A 211 -6.49 -17.28 2.31
N TYR A 212 -6.35 -17.57 3.60
CA TYR A 212 -6.49 -16.58 4.66
C TYR A 212 -5.26 -16.58 5.56
N SER A 213 -4.64 -15.41 5.75
CA SER A 213 -3.57 -15.19 6.71
C SER A 213 -4.13 -14.63 8.01
N LYS A 214 -4.02 -15.40 9.09
CA LYS A 214 -4.43 -14.95 10.44
C LYS A 214 -3.53 -13.84 11.00
N GLU A 215 -2.24 -13.88 10.66
CA GLU A 215 -1.25 -12.92 11.14
C GLU A 215 -1.47 -11.55 10.49
N GLY A 216 -1.73 -11.53 9.17
CA GLY A 216 -2.02 -10.29 8.44
C GLY A 216 -3.48 -9.86 8.48
N GLN A 217 -4.41 -10.76 8.84
CA GLN A 217 -5.85 -10.59 8.61
C GLN A 217 -6.14 -10.23 7.14
N ILE A 218 -5.54 -10.99 6.23
CA ILE A 218 -5.57 -10.74 4.79
C ILE A 218 -6.17 -11.96 4.07
N LEU A 219 -7.02 -11.69 3.09
CA LEU A 219 -7.54 -12.68 2.15
C LEU A 219 -6.73 -12.63 0.86
N PHE A 220 -6.25 -13.79 0.41
CA PHE A 220 -5.57 -13.93 -0.87
C PHE A 220 -6.39 -14.81 -1.81
N LEU A 221 -6.52 -14.35 -3.05
CA LEU A 221 -7.17 -15.08 -4.14
C LEU A 221 -6.12 -15.41 -5.20
N GLU A 222 -6.04 -16.68 -5.62
CA GLU A 222 -5.12 -17.15 -6.66
C GLU A 222 -5.93 -17.79 -7.80
N SER A 223 -5.66 -17.40 -9.04
CA SER A 223 -6.24 -18.00 -10.24
C SER A 223 -5.23 -18.00 -11.40
N GLU A 224 -5.62 -18.60 -12.53
CA GLU A 224 -4.82 -18.50 -13.77
C GLU A 224 -4.67 -17.05 -14.29
N LYS A 225 -5.54 -16.13 -13.86
CA LYS A 225 -5.48 -14.70 -14.21
C LYS A 225 -4.54 -13.89 -13.30
N GLY A 226 -4.02 -14.48 -12.23
CA GLY A 226 -3.08 -13.84 -11.31
C GLY A 226 -3.44 -14.04 -9.84
N GLU A 227 -2.84 -13.21 -8.99
CA GLU A 227 -2.99 -13.21 -7.54
C GLU A 227 -3.50 -11.85 -7.07
N LYS A 228 -4.40 -11.87 -6.09
CA LYS A 228 -4.97 -10.66 -5.48
C LYS A 228 -4.92 -10.74 -3.97
N GLU A 229 -4.71 -9.58 -3.37
CA GLU A 229 -4.87 -9.33 -1.96
C GLU A 229 -6.12 -8.49 -1.70
N MET A 230 -6.93 -8.94 -0.74
CA MET A 230 -8.19 -8.30 -0.37
C MET A 230 -8.34 -8.24 1.15
N LYS A 231 -9.09 -7.24 1.61
CA LYS A 231 -9.56 -7.20 2.99
C LYS A 231 -10.56 -8.35 3.20
N PRO A 232 -10.43 -9.14 4.28
CA PRO A 232 -11.38 -10.20 4.55
C PRO A 232 -12.74 -9.61 4.93
N GLU A 233 -13.79 -10.14 4.32
CA GLU A 233 -15.17 -9.85 4.70
C GLU A 233 -15.84 -11.12 5.23
N GLY A 234 -16.43 -11.04 6.42
CA GLY A 234 -17.06 -12.21 7.06
C GLY A 234 -18.16 -12.82 6.18
N GLU A 235 -18.94 -11.98 5.51
CA GLU A 235 -20.04 -12.40 4.62
C GLU A 235 -19.52 -13.24 3.45
N PHE A 236 -18.35 -12.92 2.90
CA PHE A 236 -17.72 -13.71 1.84
C PHE A 236 -17.51 -15.17 2.28
N PHE A 237 -16.93 -15.38 3.45
CA PHE A 237 -16.72 -16.73 3.99
C PHE A 237 -18.04 -17.47 4.27
N GLU A 238 -19.09 -16.76 4.66
CA GLU A 238 -20.43 -17.33 4.87
C GLU A 238 -21.11 -17.72 3.55
N TRP A 239 -20.95 -16.92 2.50
CA TRP A 239 -21.48 -17.22 1.17
C TRP A 239 -20.76 -18.42 0.55
N THR A 240 -19.45 -18.50 0.73
CA THR A 240 -18.61 -19.58 0.16
C THR A 240 -18.52 -20.82 1.05
N LYS A 241 -19.03 -20.78 2.30
CA LYS A 241 -18.88 -21.88 3.28
C LYS A 241 -17.42 -22.20 3.62
N LEU A 242 -16.58 -21.17 3.65
CA LEU A 242 -15.15 -21.27 3.96
C LEU A 242 -14.80 -20.71 5.35
N GLU A 243 -15.75 -20.66 6.28
CA GLU A 243 -15.58 -20.07 7.61
C GLU A 243 -14.52 -20.81 8.46
N HIS A 244 -14.12 -22.02 8.07
CA HIS A 244 -13.02 -22.73 8.73
C HIS A 244 -11.65 -22.10 8.47
N LEU A 245 -11.48 -21.31 7.41
CA LEU A 245 -10.20 -20.65 7.11
C LEU A 245 -9.88 -19.56 8.14
N ILE A 246 -10.90 -18.90 8.68
CA ILE A 246 -10.76 -17.79 9.62
C ILE A 246 -10.81 -18.20 11.11
N LYS A 247 -11.22 -19.44 11.41
CA LYS A 247 -11.26 -20.02 12.76
C LYS A 247 -9.91 -20.57 13.17
#